data_AF-A0A7X2IK91-F1
#
_entry.id   AF-A0A7X2IK91-F1
#
_cell.length_a   1.000
_cell.length_b   1.000
_cell.length_c   1.000
_cell.angle_alpha   90.00
_cell.angle_beta   90.00
_cell.angle_gamma   90.00
#
_symmetry.space_group_name_H-M   'P 1'
#
loop_
_entity.id
_entity.type
_entity.pdbx_description
1 polymer ?
#
loop_
_entity_poly.entity_id
_entity_poly.type
_entity_poly.pdbx_seq_one_letter_code
_entity_poly.pdbx_strand_id
1 'polypeptide(L)'
;MTSVKVLPAGSTKVGVLSHKQLRKRHARQYRRAHQDIYQLQRKDQPARRRKRTFPQIMMRRLRLVIAAVAAAPWISHAAQPGEPGLFGQWRVVSVLDAAEITGVSERHARSYVGKTLHIDISGFRFQNMTCKTPSFARTEQPTAQYLRESWHARSGNLGLPHRVTVIDARCTDIFMKANGRMVFNWKGYFLEAAKTVDAQAP
;
A
#
# COMPACT_ATOMS: atom_id res chain seq x y z
N MET A 1 -65.51 27.81 -36.31
CA MET A 1 -65.65 26.44 -35.74
C MET A 1 -64.43 25.65 -36.17
N THR A 2 -63.43 25.52 -35.30
CA THR A 2 -62.12 24.92 -35.62
C THR A 2 -61.95 23.66 -34.79
N SER A 3 -61.84 22.53 -35.47
CA SER A 3 -61.84 21.19 -34.89
C SER A 3 -60.49 20.87 -34.24
N VAL A 4 -60.49 20.59 -32.94
CA VAL A 4 -59.29 20.20 -32.17
C VAL A 4 -59.13 18.69 -32.24
N LYS A 5 -58.02 18.23 -32.80
CA LYS A 5 -57.65 16.81 -32.94
C LYS A 5 -56.92 16.34 -31.68
N VAL A 6 -57.56 15.50 -30.88
CA VAL A 6 -56.98 14.89 -29.67
C VAL A 6 -56.14 13.66 -30.07
N LEU A 7 -54.87 13.62 -29.64
CA LEU A 7 -53.97 12.47 -29.81
C LEU A 7 -54.19 11.41 -28.71
N PRO A 8 -54.11 10.11 -29.02
CA PRO A 8 -54.33 9.05 -28.05
C PRO A 8 -53.13 8.90 -27.09
N ALA A 9 -53.45 8.71 -25.81
CA ALA A 9 -52.50 8.45 -24.73
C ALA A 9 -51.80 7.09 -24.93
N GLY A 10 -50.49 7.10 -25.19
CA GLY A 10 -49.66 5.92 -25.26
C GLY A 10 -49.47 5.27 -23.89
N SER A 11 -50.03 4.06 -23.72
CA SER A 11 -49.84 3.23 -22.53
C SER A 11 -48.41 2.72 -22.43
N THR A 12 -47.62 3.27 -21.50
CA THR A 12 -46.24 2.84 -21.27
C THR A 12 -46.25 1.63 -20.31
N LYS A 13 -46.19 0.41 -20.86
CA LYS A 13 -46.01 -0.80 -20.04
C LYS A 13 -44.61 -0.80 -19.40
N VAL A 14 -44.54 -0.50 -18.12
CA VAL A 14 -43.32 -0.65 -17.32
C VAL A 14 -43.14 -2.14 -17.01
N GLY A 15 -42.30 -2.82 -17.79
CA GLY A 15 -41.93 -4.21 -17.53
C GLY A 15 -41.05 -4.31 -16.28
N VAL A 16 -41.56 -4.96 -15.23
CA VAL A 16 -40.79 -5.26 -14.02
C VAL A 16 -39.71 -6.29 -14.38
N LEU A 17 -38.46 -5.84 -14.45
CA LEU A 17 -37.30 -6.72 -14.66
C LEU A 17 -37.11 -7.61 -13.43
N SER A 18 -36.93 -8.91 -13.65
CA SER A 18 -36.55 -9.84 -12.58
C SER A 18 -35.25 -9.40 -11.93
N HIS A 19 -35.11 -9.62 -10.62
CA HIS A 19 -33.89 -9.32 -9.86
C HIS A 19 -32.62 -9.92 -10.50
N LYS A 20 -32.72 -11.10 -11.12
CA LYS A 20 -31.59 -11.71 -11.88
C LYS A 20 -31.20 -10.88 -13.11
N GLN A 21 -32.17 -10.30 -13.81
CA GLN A 21 -31.92 -9.45 -14.99
C GLN A 21 -31.33 -8.09 -14.57
N LEU A 22 -31.78 -7.52 -13.45
CA LEU A 22 -31.22 -6.28 -12.90
C LEU A 22 -29.74 -6.46 -12.54
N ARG A 23 -29.38 -7.53 -11.83
CA ARG A 23 -27.97 -7.84 -11.50
C ARG A 23 -27.10 -8.02 -12.75
N LYS A 24 -27.62 -8.70 -13.79
CA LYS A 24 -26.89 -8.83 -15.08
C LYS A 24 -26.69 -7.49 -15.77
N ARG A 25 -27.68 -6.58 -15.75
CA ARG A 25 -27.54 -5.23 -16.30
C ARG A 25 -26.49 -4.41 -15.53
N HIS A 26 -26.54 -4.41 -14.21
CA HIS A 26 -25.55 -3.72 -13.37
C HIS A 26 -24.13 -4.26 -13.61
N ALA A 27 -23.94 -5.57 -13.69
CA ALA A 27 -22.63 -6.16 -13.97
C ALA A 27 -22.09 -5.83 -15.37
N ARG A 28 -22.96 -5.60 -16.37
CA ARG A 28 -22.56 -5.14 -17.70
C ARG A 28 -22.21 -3.65 -17.70
N GLN A 29 -23.01 -2.83 -17.03
CA GLN A 29 -22.78 -1.38 -16.90
C GLN A 29 -21.48 -1.09 -16.15
N TYR A 30 -21.23 -1.81 -15.04
CA TYR A 30 -19.99 -1.69 -14.27
C TYR A 30 -18.76 -2.06 -15.10
N ARG A 31 -18.81 -3.16 -15.87
CA ARG A 31 -17.69 -3.55 -16.75
C ARG A 31 -17.38 -2.52 -17.84
N ARG A 32 -18.40 -1.88 -18.42
CA ARG A 32 -18.20 -0.80 -19.41
C ARG A 32 -17.53 0.41 -18.78
N ALA A 33 -18.05 0.91 -17.65
CA ALA A 33 -17.47 2.05 -16.95
C ALA A 33 -16.01 1.79 -16.53
N HIS A 34 -15.70 0.57 -16.10
CA HIS A 34 -14.34 0.21 -15.69
C HIS A 34 -13.36 0.12 -16.88
N GLN A 35 -13.82 -0.31 -18.06
CA GLN A 35 -13.00 -0.30 -19.28
C GLN A 35 -12.69 1.13 -19.75
N ASP A 36 -13.66 2.04 -19.67
CA ASP A 36 -13.46 3.44 -20.08
C ASP A 36 -12.40 4.14 -19.21
N ILE A 37 -12.43 3.91 -17.89
CA ILE A 37 -11.43 4.47 -16.95
C ILE A 37 -10.02 3.97 -17.29
N TYR A 38 -9.85 2.68 -17.61
CA TYR A 38 -8.54 2.14 -18.00
C TYR A 38 -8.04 2.72 -19.34
N GLN A 39 -8.92 2.94 -20.31
CA GLN A 39 -8.53 3.52 -21.60
C GLN A 39 -8.12 5.00 -21.47
N LEU A 40 -8.78 5.76 -20.59
CA LEU A 40 -8.40 7.15 -20.31
C LEU A 40 -7.01 7.23 -19.68
N GLN A 41 -6.70 6.38 -18.69
CA GLN A 41 -5.37 6.34 -18.08
C GLN A 41 -4.25 5.97 -19.05
N ARG A 42 -4.54 5.18 -20.10
CA ARG A 42 -3.56 4.81 -21.11
C ARG A 42 -3.23 5.97 -22.05
N LYS A 43 -4.19 6.85 -22.35
CA LYS A 43 -3.98 8.01 -23.23
C LYS A 43 -3.08 9.08 -22.63
N ASP A 44 -3.06 9.21 -21.30
CA ASP A 44 -2.26 10.21 -20.59
C ASP A 44 -0.83 9.74 -20.27
N GLN A 45 -0.42 8.53 -20.67
CA GLN A 45 0.99 8.15 -20.58
C GLN A 45 1.76 8.73 -21.76
N PRO A 46 2.59 9.78 -21.57
CA PRO A 46 3.46 10.26 -22.63
C PRO A 46 4.37 9.12 -23.06
N ALA A 47 4.30 8.79 -24.35
CA ALA A 47 5.15 7.77 -24.97
C ALA A 47 6.60 8.03 -24.54
N ARG A 48 7.14 7.17 -23.66
CA ARG A 48 8.55 7.20 -23.27
C ARG A 48 9.36 7.01 -24.55
N ARG A 49 9.79 8.11 -25.16
CA ARG A 49 10.85 8.16 -26.17
C ARG A 49 12.04 7.44 -25.55
N ARG A 50 12.21 6.15 -25.88
CA ARG A 50 13.48 5.43 -25.72
C ARG A 50 14.51 6.23 -26.51
N LYS A 51 15.23 7.11 -25.83
CA LYS A 51 16.42 7.76 -26.38
C LYS A 51 17.39 6.62 -26.72
N ARG A 52 17.62 6.50 -28.02
CA ARG A 52 18.57 5.60 -28.66
C ARG A 52 19.98 5.89 -28.14
N THR A 53 20.75 4.83 -27.96
CA THR A 53 22.20 4.75 -28.17
C THR A 53 23.06 5.90 -27.62
N PHE A 54 23.71 5.65 -26.47
CA PHE A 54 24.99 6.29 -26.17
C PHE A 54 26.10 5.46 -26.85
N PRO A 55 26.94 6.08 -27.70
CA PRO A 55 28.04 5.40 -28.37
C PRO A 55 29.15 5.08 -27.37
N GLN A 56 29.72 3.88 -27.51
CA GLN A 56 31.01 3.53 -26.93
C GLN A 56 32.09 4.41 -27.55
N ILE A 57 32.53 5.42 -26.82
CA ILE A 57 33.73 6.19 -27.16
C ILE A 57 34.85 5.70 -26.25
N MET A 58 35.75 4.95 -26.87
CA MET A 58 37.20 4.95 -26.68
C MET A 58 37.72 6.09 -25.79
N MET A 59 38.47 5.75 -24.74
CA MET A 59 39.61 6.48 -24.17
C MET A 59 39.83 5.95 -22.75
N ARG A 60 41.02 5.81 -22.19
CA ARG A 60 42.40 5.83 -22.67
C ARG A 60 43.16 5.31 -21.45
N ARG A 61 44.22 4.54 -21.67
CA ARG A 61 45.21 4.25 -20.64
C ARG A 61 45.72 5.59 -20.06
N LEU A 62 46.05 5.58 -18.76
CA LEU A 62 47.33 6.04 -18.17
C LEU A 62 47.23 7.05 -17.00
N ARG A 63 47.97 6.67 -15.95
CA ARG A 63 48.63 7.42 -14.84
C ARG A 63 47.82 7.83 -13.61
N LEU A 64 48.01 6.99 -12.59
CA LEU A 64 48.32 7.35 -11.19
C LEU A 64 48.99 8.73 -11.07
N VAL A 65 48.34 9.62 -10.31
CA VAL A 65 49.01 10.63 -9.48
C VAL A 65 48.40 10.52 -8.09
N ILE A 66 49.23 10.06 -7.15
CA ILE A 66 48.95 10.04 -5.72
C ILE A 66 49.09 11.48 -5.24
N ALA A 67 48.00 12.11 -4.82
CA ALA A 67 48.02 13.37 -4.09
C ALA A 67 47.34 13.15 -2.74
N ALA A 68 48.17 13.04 -1.70
CA ALA A 68 47.76 13.03 -0.31
C ALA A 68 47.19 14.41 0.04
N VAL A 69 45.90 14.45 0.38
CA VAL A 69 45.30 15.56 1.13
C VAL A 69 44.80 14.99 2.45
N ALA A 70 45.41 15.47 3.51
CA ALA A 70 45.16 15.14 4.89
C ALA A 70 43.83 15.71 5.41
N ALA A 71 43.30 15.02 6.42
CA ALA A 71 42.46 15.53 7.51
C ALA A 71 41.10 16.18 7.16
N ALA A 72 40.01 15.43 7.30
CA ALA A 72 39.25 15.34 8.56
C ALA A 72 37.98 14.47 8.37
N PRO A 73 37.63 13.58 9.32
CA PRO A 73 36.49 12.70 9.20
C PRO A 73 35.23 13.44 9.65
N TRP A 74 34.49 14.01 8.71
CA TRP A 74 33.17 14.59 8.98
C TRP A 74 32.11 13.81 8.23
N ILE A 75 32.04 12.50 8.50
CA ILE A 75 30.80 11.77 8.26
C ILE A 75 29.97 11.92 9.53
N SER A 76 29.41 13.11 9.71
CA SER A 76 28.29 13.31 10.61
C SER A 76 27.11 12.53 10.02
N HIS A 77 27.05 11.23 10.30
CA HIS A 77 25.77 10.53 10.35
C HIS A 77 25.03 11.16 11.52
N ALA A 78 24.30 12.24 11.23
CA ALA A 78 23.21 12.66 12.09
C ALA A 78 22.24 11.47 12.09
N ALA A 79 22.42 10.56 13.06
CA ALA A 79 21.34 9.70 13.51
C ALA A 79 20.22 10.68 13.87
N GLN A 80 19.23 10.77 12.97
CA GLN A 80 18.14 11.71 13.18
C GLN A 80 17.55 11.43 14.56
N PRO A 81 17.44 12.46 15.41
CA PRO A 81 16.94 12.28 16.77
C PRO A 81 15.51 11.75 16.68
N GLY A 82 15.29 10.54 17.18
CA GLY A 82 13.94 10.00 17.38
C GLY A 82 13.29 9.33 16.17
N GLU A 83 14.00 8.48 15.42
CA GLU A 83 13.29 7.47 14.62
C GLU A 83 12.33 6.71 15.55
N PRO A 84 11.01 6.72 15.30
CA PRO A 84 10.04 6.06 16.17
C PRO A 84 10.46 4.61 16.31
N GLY A 85 10.79 4.21 17.54
CA GLY A 85 11.44 2.94 17.83
C GLY A 85 10.60 1.76 17.32
N LEU A 86 10.97 1.25 16.14
CA LEU A 86 10.34 0.11 15.51
C LEU A 86 10.43 -1.14 16.40
N PHE A 87 11.56 -1.28 17.09
CA PHE A 87 11.83 -2.39 17.99
C PHE A 87 11.00 -2.31 19.28
N GLY A 88 10.66 -3.49 19.80
CA GLY A 88 9.91 -3.69 21.02
C GLY A 88 8.66 -4.55 20.81
N GLN A 89 7.77 -4.48 21.79
CA GLN A 89 6.49 -5.16 21.77
C GLN A 89 5.38 -4.25 21.25
N TRP A 90 4.50 -4.81 20.44
CA TRP A 90 3.39 -4.12 19.82
C TRP A 90 2.11 -4.92 20.01
N ARG A 91 1.07 -4.29 20.51
CA ARG A 91 -0.24 -4.93 20.69
C ARG A 91 -1.14 -4.60 19.53
N VAL A 92 -1.73 -5.61 18.89
CA VAL A 92 -2.73 -5.40 17.84
C VAL A 92 -3.99 -4.80 18.46
N VAL A 93 -4.43 -3.65 17.97
CA VAL A 93 -5.57 -2.91 18.51
C VAL A 93 -6.79 -2.96 17.60
N SER A 94 -6.62 -3.15 16.30
CA SER A 94 -7.73 -3.17 15.35
C SER A 94 -7.39 -3.93 14.06
N VAL A 95 -8.44 -4.32 13.33
CA VAL A 95 -8.35 -4.79 11.93
C VAL A 95 -8.88 -3.65 11.07
N LEU A 96 -8.07 -3.15 10.14
CA LEU A 96 -8.40 -1.97 9.35
C LEU A 96 -9.07 -2.31 8.04
N ASP A 97 -8.46 -3.19 7.25
CA ASP A 97 -8.95 -3.57 5.93
C ASP A 97 -8.35 -4.90 5.48
N ALA A 98 -8.80 -5.39 4.33
CA ALA A 98 -8.26 -6.55 3.64
C ALA A 98 -7.70 -6.18 2.27
N ALA A 99 -6.65 -6.90 1.87
CA ALA A 99 -6.27 -7.03 0.48
C ALA A 99 -7.36 -7.78 -0.30
N GLU A 100 -7.38 -7.62 -1.63
CA GLU A 100 -8.29 -8.38 -2.49
C GLU A 100 -8.10 -9.90 -2.34
N ILE A 101 -6.86 -10.32 -2.08
CA ILE A 101 -6.50 -11.72 -1.84
C ILE A 101 -6.16 -11.88 -0.36
N THR A 102 -7.00 -12.62 0.38
CA THR A 102 -6.79 -12.91 1.80
C THR A 102 -6.63 -14.40 2.05
N GLY A 103 -5.70 -14.77 2.93
CA GLY A 103 -5.49 -16.16 3.34
C GLY A 103 -6.34 -16.61 4.54
N VAL A 104 -7.14 -15.70 5.13
CA VAL A 104 -7.96 -15.96 6.33
C VAL A 104 -9.31 -15.26 6.23
N SER A 105 -10.29 -15.68 7.04
CA SER A 105 -11.58 -14.99 7.16
C SER A 105 -11.47 -13.76 8.06
N GLU A 106 -12.38 -12.80 7.91
CA GLU A 106 -12.44 -11.60 8.75
C GLU A 106 -12.61 -11.95 10.24
N ARG A 107 -13.44 -12.95 10.55
CA ARG A 107 -13.59 -13.46 11.93
C ARG A 107 -12.26 -13.93 12.49
N HIS A 108 -11.46 -14.63 11.70
CA HIS A 108 -10.13 -15.07 12.11
C HIS A 108 -9.16 -13.90 12.26
N ALA A 109 -9.20 -12.92 11.35
CA ALA A 109 -8.39 -11.70 11.46
C ALA A 109 -8.70 -10.92 12.75
N ARG A 110 -9.98 -10.79 13.12
CA ARG A 110 -10.41 -10.14 14.37
C ARG A 110 -9.90 -10.85 15.62
N SER A 111 -9.66 -12.17 15.56
CA SER A 111 -9.06 -12.92 16.69
C SER A 111 -7.61 -12.53 16.98
N TYR A 112 -6.96 -11.78 16.08
CA TYR A 112 -5.63 -11.23 16.30
C TYR A 112 -5.62 -9.98 17.17
N VAL A 113 -6.76 -9.30 17.38
CA VAL A 113 -6.84 -8.15 18.28
C VAL A 113 -6.46 -8.57 19.70
N GLY A 114 -5.63 -7.76 20.34
CA GLY A 114 -5.07 -8.01 21.67
C GLY A 114 -3.81 -8.88 21.69
N LYS A 115 -3.43 -9.51 20.56
CA LYS A 115 -2.21 -10.32 20.44
C LYS A 115 -0.97 -9.42 20.32
N THR A 116 0.16 -9.96 20.74
CA THR A 116 1.44 -9.25 20.75
C THR A 116 2.29 -9.66 19.54
N LEU A 117 2.83 -8.66 18.88
CA LEU A 117 3.88 -8.72 17.87
C LEU A 117 5.18 -8.28 18.52
N HIS A 118 6.25 -9.04 18.30
CA HIS A 118 7.59 -8.70 18.76
C HIS A 118 8.49 -8.37 17.58
N ILE A 119 9.15 -7.22 17.63
CA ILE A 119 10.12 -6.79 16.62
C ILE A 119 11.44 -6.52 17.33
N ASP A 120 12.48 -7.26 16.94
CA ASP A 120 13.84 -7.09 17.44
C ASP A 120 14.84 -7.21 16.29
N ILE A 121 16.12 -7.06 16.60
CA ILE A 121 17.18 -7.14 15.59
C ILE A 121 17.28 -8.52 14.92
N SER A 122 16.82 -9.58 15.60
CA SER A 122 16.86 -10.95 15.10
C SER A 122 15.67 -11.25 14.18
N GLY A 123 14.54 -10.55 14.36
CA GLY A 123 13.37 -10.81 13.54
C GLY A 123 12.08 -10.08 13.90
N PHE A 124 11.11 -10.33 13.02
CA PHE A 124 9.70 -10.03 13.21
C PHE A 124 8.98 -11.31 13.65
N ARG A 125 8.26 -11.28 14.77
CA ARG A 125 7.57 -12.45 15.34
C ARG A 125 6.11 -12.12 15.64
N PHE A 126 5.21 -12.83 14.97
CA PHE A 126 3.78 -12.70 15.22
C PHE A 126 3.07 -14.03 15.05
N GLN A 127 2.28 -14.41 16.05
CA GLN A 127 1.66 -15.74 16.11
C GLN A 127 2.74 -16.83 15.93
N ASN A 128 2.47 -17.81 15.07
CA ASN A 128 3.33 -18.98 14.82
C ASN A 128 4.34 -18.73 13.69
N MET A 129 4.59 -17.48 13.29
CA MET A 129 5.52 -17.16 12.21
C MET A 129 6.58 -16.17 12.67
N THR A 130 7.81 -16.47 12.28
CA THR A 130 9.02 -15.70 12.59
C THR A 130 9.77 -15.43 11.31
N CYS A 131 10.02 -14.16 11.04
CA CYS A 131 10.74 -13.70 9.87
C CYS A 131 12.15 -13.35 10.34
N LYS A 132 13.09 -14.23 10.02
CA LYS A 132 14.49 -14.09 10.41
C LYS A 132 15.17 -13.09 9.49
N THR A 133 16.19 -12.42 10.03
CA THR A 133 17.07 -11.50 9.26
C THR A 133 16.29 -10.45 8.43
N PRO A 134 15.34 -9.71 9.04
CA PRO A 134 14.68 -8.58 8.37
C PRO A 134 15.71 -7.51 7.99
N SER A 135 15.55 -6.89 6.81
CA SER A 135 16.41 -5.78 6.40
C SER A 135 16.06 -4.51 7.18
N PHE A 136 14.79 -4.37 7.55
CA PHE A 136 14.19 -3.14 8.07
C PHE A 136 14.51 -1.91 7.21
N ALA A 137 14.78 -2.13 5.92
CA ALA A 137 15.05 -1.07 4.98
C ALA A 137 13.84 -0.16 4.87
N ARG A 138 14.05 1.15 4.95
CA ARG A 138 13.00 2.15 4.91
C ARG A 138 12.96 2.80 3.54
N THR A 139 11.79 2.82 2.92
CA THR A 139 11.58 3.54 1.67
C THR A 139 10.29 4.35 1.73
N GLU A 140 10.34 5.58 1.23
CA GLU A 140 9.15 6.41 1.15
C GLU A 140 8.41 6.13 -0.16
N GLN A 141 7.10 5.84 -0.08
CA GLN A 141 6.29 5.45 -1.23
C GLN A 141 4.97 6.23 -1.27
N PRO A 142 4.43 6.55 -2.46
CA PRO A 142 3.04 7.00 -2.60
C PRO A 142 2.07 5.90 -2.14
N THR A 143 1.34 6.16 -1.05
CA THR A 143 0.59 5.13 -0.30
C THR A 143 -0.43 4.38 -1.17
N ALA A 144 -1.27 5.11 -1.90
CA ALA A 144 -2.34 4.50 -2.70
C ALA A 144 -1.77 3.67 -3.87
N GLN A 145 -0.69 4.13 -4.48
CA GLN A 145 -0.04 3.40 -5.57
C GLN A 145 0.60 2.12 -5.04
N TYR A 146 1.40 2.23 -3.97
CA TYR A 146 2.12 1.12 -3.37
C TYR A 146 1.17 0.00 -2.92
N LEU A 147 0.12 0.33 -2.16
CA LEU A 147 -0.85 -0.66 -1.67
C LEU A 147 -1.60 -1.37 -2.80
N ARG A 148 -1.90 -0.66 -3.89
CA ARG A 148 -2.55 -1.26 -5.06
C ARG A 148 -1.61 -2.21 -5.81
N GLU A 149 -0.35 -1.83 -5.98
CA GLU A 149 0.63 -2.57 -6.79
C GLU A 149 1.24 -3.76 -6.04
N SER A 150 1.58 -3.58 -4.76
CA SER A 150 2.23 -4.63 -3.95
C SER A 150 1.24 -5.54 -3.24
N TRP A 151 0.07 -5.01 -2.86
CA TRP A 151 -0.87 -5.72 -1.96
C TRP A 151 -2.28 -5.87 -2.53
N HIS A 152 -2.57 -5.34 -3.73
CA HIS A 152 -3.93 -5.31 -4.29
C HIS A 152 -4.97 -4.79 -3.29
N ALA A 153 -4.61 -3.72 -2.56
CA ALA A 153 -5.41 -3.17 -1.47
C ALA A 153 -5.75 -1.69 -1.69
N ARG A 154 -6.79 -1.23 -0.99
CA ARG A 154 -7.20 0.18 -0.97
C ARG A 154 -6.60 0.88 0.25
N SER A 155 -6.21 2.15 0.11
CA SER A 155 -5.62 2.92 1.22
C SER A 155 -6.63 3.57 2.15
N GLY A 156 -7.89 3.73 1.70
CA GLY A 156 -8.87 4.62 2.34
C GLY A 156 -9.15 4.34 3.81
N ASN A 157 -9.12 3.08 4.22
CA ASN A 157 -9.44 2.67 5.60
C ASN A 157 -8.20 2.51 6.50
N LEU A 158 -6.99 2.63 5.95
CA LEU A 158 -5.76 2.35 6.72
C LEU A 158 -5.33 3.53 7.60
N GLY A 159 -5.88 4.73 7.36
CA GLY A 159 -5.48 5.95 8.06
C GLY A 159 -4.00 6.28 7.86
N LEU A 160 -3.47 5.95 6.69
CA LEU A 160 -2.10 6.26 6.28
C LEU A 160 -2.06 7.62 5.55
N PRO A 161 -0.98 8.39 5.70
CA PRO A 161 -0.76 9.63 4.95
C PRO A 161 -0.64 9.39 3.44
N HIS A 162 -0.63 10.46 2.63
CA HIS A 162 -0.49 10.36 1.17
C HIS A 162 0.82 9.69 0.72
N ARG A 163 1.90 9.89 1.48
CA ARG A 163 3.19 9.21 1.34
C ARG A 163 3.52 8.51 2.64
N VAL A 164 3.96 7.26 2.57
CA VAL A 164 4.22 6.43 3.75
C VAL A 164 5.64 5.90 3.72
N THR A 165 6.27 5.81 4.89
CA THR A 165 7.51 5.05 5.06
C THR A 165 7.17 3.57 5.18
N VAL A 166 7.56 2.82 4.15
CA VAL A 166 7.49 1.37 4.10
C VAL A 166 8.75 0.80 4.73
N ILE A 167 8.60 -0.13 5.66
CA ILE A 167 9.70 -0.84 6.31
C ILE A 167 9.61 -2.32 5.95
N ASP A 168 10.63 -2.83 5.28
CA ASP A 168 10.71 -4.22 4.84
C ASP A 168 11.07 -5.15 6.01
N ALA A 169 10.08 -5.91 6.49
CA ALA A 169 10.27 -6.97 7.50
C ALA A 169 10.40 -8.37 6.86
N ARG A 170 10.72 -8.43 5.55
CA ARG A 170 10.89 -9.60 4.67
C ARG A 170 9.63 -10.39 4.37
N CYS A 171 8.89 -10.75 5.40
CA CYS A 171 7.63 -11.49 5.27
C CYS A 171 6.41 -10.59 5.20
N THR A 172 6.58 -9.32 5.52
CA THR A 172 5.53 -8.31 5.50
C THR A 172 6.15 -6.92 5.42
N ASP A 173 5.32 -5.95 5.06
CA ASP A 173 5.66 -4.54 5.12
C ASP A 173 5.01 -3.91 6.35
N ILE A 174 5.77 -3.03 7.00
CA ILE A 174 5.31 -2.23 8.13
C ILE A 174 5.21 -0.77 7.69
N PHE A 175 4.10 -0.14 8.04
CA PHE A 175 3.81 1.26 7.76
C PHE A 175 3.71 2.01 9.08
N MET A 176 4.64 2.92 9.34
CA MET A 176 4.60 3.71 10.58
C MET A 176 3.52 4.77 10.51
N LYS A 177 2.77 4.91 11.60
CA LYS A 177 1.82 6.01 11.84
C LYS A 177 2.39 6.91 12.93
N ALA A 178 1.81 8.11 13.04
CA ALA A 178 2.06 8.97 14.19
C ALA A 178 1.63 8.29 15.50
N ASN A 179 2.11 8.83 16.63
CA ASN A 179 1.68 8.45 17.99
C ASN A 179 1.97 6.99 18.37
N GLY A 180 3.10 6.44 17.93
CA GLY A 180 3.52 5.09 18.32
C GLY A 180 2.57 4.00 17.84
N ARG A 181 1.96 4.20 16.66
CA ARG A 181 1.11 3.22 15.99
C ARG A 181 1.77 2.78 14.69
N MET A 182 1.45 1.58 14.26
CA MET A 182 1.86 1.08 12.95
C MET A 182 0.76 0.22 12.34
N VAL A 183 0.83 0.07 11.03
CA VAL A 183 0.02 -0.88 10.27
C VAL A 183 0.96 -1.92 9.67
N PHE A 184 0.57 -3.19 9.69
CA PHE A 184 1.31 -4.24 8.99
C PHE A 184 0.34 -5.20 8.32
N ASN A 185 0.77 -5.82 7.22
CA ASN A 185 -0.03 -6.84 6.57
C ASN A 185 0.18 -8.21 7.23
N TRP A 186 -0.90 -8.94 7.47
CA TRP A 186 -0.83 -10.32 7.94
C TRP A 186 -1.88 -11.18 7.26
N LYS A 187 -1.41 -12.15 6.46
CA LYS A 187 -2.27 -13.07 5.69
C LYS A 187 -3.35 -12.35 4.88
N GLY A 188 -3.01 -11.17 4.33
CA GLY A 188 -3.90 -10.34 3.53
C GLY A 188 -4.78 -9.37 4.32
N TYR A 189 -4.67 -9.29 5.64
CA TYR A 189 -5.33 -8.24 6.43
C TYR A 189 -4.35 -7.18 6.90
N PHE A 190 -4.77 -5.92 6.86
CA PHE A 190 -4.04 -4.82 7.47
C PHE A 190 -4.45 -4.68 8.92
N LEU A 191 -3.52 -4.96 9.81
CA LEU A 191 -3.70 -4.89 11.25
C LEU A 191 -3.04 -3.63 11.78
N GLU A 192 -3.71 -2.95 12.69
CA GLU A 192 -3.11 -1.85 13.43
C GLU A 192 -2.54 -2.35 14.75
N ALA A 193 -1.33 -1.93 15.08
CA ALA A 193 -0.75 -2.17 16.38
C ALA A 193 -0.29 -0.86 17.03
N ALA A 194 -0.40 -0.81 18.35
CA ALA A 194 0.14 0.25 19.18
C ALA A 194 1.35 -0.28 19.94
N LYS A 195 2.37 0.55 20.11
CA LYS A 195 3.54 0.18 20.90
C LYS A 195 3.10 -0.08 22.33
N THR A 196 3.47 -1.24 22.87
CA THR A 196 3.31 -1.45 24.31
C THR A 196 4.32 -0.53 24.96
N VAL A 197 3.85 0.41 25.77
CA VAL A 197 4.73 1.09 26.71
C VAL A 197 5.18 -0.02 27.63
N ASP A 198 6.41 -0.49 27.48
CA ASP A 198 6.94 -1.49 28.39
C ASP A 198 6.65 -0.97 29.80
N ALA A 199 5.96 -1.79 30.61
CA ALA A 199 6.07 -1.65 32.04
C ALA A 199 7.57 -1.82 32.30
N GLN A 200 8.29 -0.70 32.35
CA GLN A 200 9.68 -0.64 32.75
C GLN A 200 9.74 -1.48 34.02
N ALA A 201 10.32 -2.68 33.94
CA ALA A 201 10.50 -3.51 35.10
C ALA A 201 11.28 -2.66 36.12
N PRO A 202 10.81 -2.54 37.37
CA PRO A 202 11.51 -1.76 38.39
C PRO A 202 12.94 -2.27 38.59
#